data_AF-J0PTW5-F1
#
_entry.id   AF-J0PTW5-F1
#
_cell.length_a   1.000
_cell.length_b   1.000
_cell.length_c   1.000
_cell.angle_alpha   90.00
_cell.angle_beta   90.00
_cell.angle_gamma   90.00
#
_symmetry.space_group_name_H-M   'P 1'
#
loop_
_entity.id
_entity.type
_entity.pdbx_description
1 polymer ?
#
loop_
_entity_poly.entity_id
_entity_poly.type
_entity_poly.pdbx_seq_one_letter_code
_entity_poly.pdbx_strand_id
1 'polypeptide(L)'
;MSSSLSTVSLSDSTLIFDESMPHGYQTLHIGKKTDVNEGDKVVLSTYKKAYNAEGNVQIMLKTFLNDEGLFDPKKTDRILIYGDVSGTTLVHMQNFQKTSDKEIRDGKDQSISLIQVSGSAQEDSFKLSGSYTTVNGFPYQYRIRGYGPGSSFGEADATQRLVEGDGKFWDFRLEGIYVNPESDSPETVIITPSPSEPSDTHELTPVDPSPVPFTP
;
A
#
# COMPACT_ATOMS: atom_id res chain seq x y z
N MET A 1 5.74 7.93 21.57
CA MET A 1 7.17 7.82 21.95
C MET A 1 8.02 7.99 20.69
N SER A 2 9.27 8.45 20.79
CA SER A 2 10.18 8.47 19.64
C SER A 2 11.50 7.78 19.94
N SER A 3 12.06 7.11 18.94
CA SER A 3 13.40 6.51 18.94
C SER A 3 14.19 7.05 17.76
N SER A 4 15.53 7.09 17.86
CA SER A 4 16.39 7.61 16.79
C SER A 4 17.55 6.66 16.51
N LEU A 5 17.77 6.34 15.23
CA LEU A 5 18.89 5.55 14.74
C LEU A 5 19.66 6.35 13.69
N SER A 6 20.98 6.23 13.64
CA SER A 6 21.76 6.93 12.62
C SER A 6 21.60 6.33 11.23
N THR A 7 21.49 5.00 11.16
CA THR A 7 21.38 4.24 9.91
C THR A 7 20.72 2.92 10.22
N VAL A 8 19.92 2.41 9.29
CA VAL A 8 19.29 1.10 9.34
C VAL A 8 19.65 0.35 8.05
N SER A 9 20.15 -0.88 8.20
CA SER A 9 20.34 -1.80 7.09
C SER A 9 19.73 -3.14 7.48
N LEU A 10 18.78 -3.61 6.70
CA LEU A 10 17.99 -4.82 6.97
C LEU A 10 18.15 -5.79 5.80
N SER A 11 18.34 -7.06 6.14
CA SER A 11 18.38 -8.16 5.17
C SER A 11 17.47 -9.28 5.67
N ASP A 12 16.46 -9.68 4.89
CA ASP A 12 15.49 -10.73 5.25
C ASP A 12 14.95 -10.61 6.69
N SER A 13 14.66 -9.37 7.11
CA SER A 13 14.38 -9.01 8.49
C SER A 13 13.06 -8.26 8.64
N THR A 14 12.46 -8.34 9.83
CA THR A 14 11.25 -7.59 10.17
C THR A 14 11.54 -6.54 11.25
N LEU A 15 11.13 -5.29 10.99
CA LEU A 15 11.10 -4.23 11.98
C LEU A 15 9.71 -4.15 12.62
N ILE A 16 9.65 -4.23 13.94
CA ILE A 16 8.38 -4.26 14.71
C ILE A 16 8.41 -3.15 15.75
N PHE A 17 7.31 -2.41 15.85
CA PHE A 17 7.08 -1.46 16.93
C PHE A 17 6.49 -2.18 18.14
N ASP A 18 7.06 -1.95 19.33
CA ASP A 18 6.60 -2.57 20.57
C ASP A 18 5.08 -2.35 20.81
N GLU A 19 4.37 -3.45 21.07
CA GLU A 19 2.93 -3.48 21.31
C GLU A 19 2.56 -3.15 22.76
N SER A 20 3.51 -3.23 23.70
CA SER A 20 3.28 -3.03 25.13
C SER A 20 3.29 -1.56 25.59
N MET A 21 3.49 -0.63 24.66
CA MET A 21 3.70 0.79 24.98
C MET A 21 2.41 1.54 25.37
N PRO A 22 2.42 2.34 26.46
CA PRO A 22 1.30 3.22 26.82
C PRO A 22 1.00 4.21 25.69
N HIS A 23 -0.28 4.30 25.30
CA HIS A 23 -0.81 5.06 24.14
C HIS A 23 -0.57 4.44 22.76
N GLY A 24 0.20 3.36 22.65
CA GLY A 24 0.16 2.42 21.51
C GLY A 24 0.90 2.80 20.23
N TYR A 25 1.28 4.07 20.02
CA TYR A 25 1.90 4.54 18.76
C TYR A 25 3.25 5.23 18.96
N GLN A 26 4.18 5.01 18.02
CA GLN A 26 5.57 5.48 18.12
C GLN A 26 6.12 5.99 16.79
N THR A 27 7.15 6.83 16.89
CA THR A 27 7.87 7.37 15.74
C THR A 27 9.32 6.92 15.76
N LEU A 28 9.79 6.31 14.68
CA LEU A 28 11.21 6.01 14.47
C LEU A 28 11.84 7.06 13.56
N HIS A 29 12.87 7.75 14.05
CA HIS A 29 13.70 8.63 13.25
C HIS A 29 14.94 7.86 12.78
N ILE A 30 15.28 7.95 11.50
CA ILE A 30 16.45 7.32 10.91
C ILE A 30 17.28 8.38 10.20
N GLY A 31 18.58 8.36 10.40
CA GLY A 31 19.47 9.37 9.84
C GLY A 31 19.92 10.38 10.88
N LYS A 32 20.92 11.18 10.51
CA LYS A 32 21.40 12.30 11.31
C LYS A 32 21.66 13.46 10.37
N LYS A 33 21.29 14.66 10.81
CA LYS A 33 21.92 15.87 10.31
C LYS A 33 23.34 15.92 10.87
N THR A 34 24.34 15.56 10.08
CA THR A 34 25.73 15.75 10.49
C THR A 34 26.09 17.21 10.27
N ASP A 35 26.14 17.98 11.36
CA ASP A 35 26.84 19.27 11.37
C ASP A 35 28.35 18.97 11.36
N VAL A 36 28.96 18.96 10.17
CA VAL A 36 30.42 18.92 10.07
C VAL A 36 30.91 20.34 10.30
N ASN A 37 31.31 20.64 11.55
CA ASN A 37 32.07 21.85 11.85
C ASN A 37 33.53 21.61 11.46
N GLU A 38 33.86 21.92 10.21
CA GLU A 38 35.24 22.15 9.79
C GLU A 38 35.29 23.58 9.25
N GLY A 39 35.79 24.52 10.07
CA GLY A 39 36.03 25.93 9.76
C GLY A 39 35.18 26.57 8.63
N ASP A 40 34.05 27.16 8.98
CA ASP A 40 33.30 28.13 8.15
C ASP A 40 32.63 27.68 6.84
N LYS A 41 32.40 26.38 6.62
CA LYS A 41 31.37 25.95 5.65
C LYS A 41 30.52 24.81 6.20
N VAL A 42 29.24 25.11 6.45
CA VAL A 42 28.19 24.09 6.59
C VAL A 42 28.04 23.39 5.25
N VAL A 43 28.88 22.38 5.00
CA VAL A 43 28.64 21.42 3.94
C VAL A 43 27.56 20.51 4.50
N LEU A 44 26.30 20.77 4.13
CA LEU A 44 25.21 19.81 4.29
C LEU A 44 25.72 18.52 3.67
N SER A 45 26.11 17.55 4.51
CA SER A 45 26.55 16.24 4.03
C SER A 45 25.46 15.74 3.09
N THR A 46 25.83 15.52 1.84
CA THR A 46 25.05 14.80 0.83
C THR A 46 24.33 13.66 1.53
N TYR A 47 22.99 13.61 1.41
CA TYR A 47 22.15 12.63 2.11
C TYR A 47 22.84 11.26 2.07
N LYS A 48 23.34 10.82 3.23
CA LYS A 48 23.93 9.48 3.32
C LYS A 48 22.79 8.48 3.17
N LYS A 49 23.06 7.33 2.56
CA LYS A 49 22.16 6.18 2.62
C LYS A 49 21.85 5.88 4.09
N ALA A 50 20.64 6.23 4.52
CA ALA A 50 20.19 6.16 5.91
C ALA A 50 19.38 4.89 6.14
N TYR A 51 18.74 4.38 5.10
CA TYR A 51 17.97 3.14 5.14
C TYR A 51 18.30 2.25 3.94
N ASN A 52 18.59 0.99 4.20
CA ASN A 52 18.86 -0.01 3.18
C ASN A 52 18.04 -1.28 3.46
N ALA A 53 17.31 -1.75 2.46
CA ALA A 53 16.58 -3.01 2.50
C ALA A 53 17.08 -3.97 1.42
N GLU A 54 17.39 -5.20 1.83
CA GLU A 54 17.84 -6.28 0.95
C GLU A 54 17.04 -7.56 1.21
N GLY A 55 16.63 -8.26 0.15
CA GLY A 55 15.79 -9.44 0.29
C GLY A 55 14.38 -9.13 0.83
N ASN A 56 13.85 -10.01 1.67
CA ASN A 56 12.50 -9.91 2.22
C ASN A 56 12.44 -9.07 3.50
N VAL A 57 12.56 -7.74 3.35
CA VAL A 57 12.43 -6.82 4.49
C VAL A 57 10.98 -6.45 4.72
N GLN A 58 10.56 -6.52 5.98
CA GLN A 58 9.21 -6.21 6.42
C GLN A 58 9.20 -5.14 7.52
N ILE A 59 8.16 -4.31 7.56
CA ILE A 59 7.88 -3.38 8.67
C ILE A 59 6.45 -3.61 9.13
N MET A 60 6.25 -3.72 10.44
CA MET A 60 4.91 -3.75 11.05
C MET A 60 4.57 -2.38 11.64
N LEU A 61 3.48 -1.76 11.15
CA LEU A 61 3.00 -0.46 11.61
C LEU A 61 1.54 -0.56 12.07
N LYS A 62 1.18 0.21 13.10
CA LYS A 62 -0.21 0.37 13.54
C LYS A 62 -0.73 1.76 13.18
N THR A 63 -2.02 1.84 12.92
CA THR A 63 -2.72 3.11 12.78
C THR A 63 -4.16 3.00 13.25
N PHE A 64 -4.68 4.10 13.76
CA PHE A 64 -6.02 4.20 14.28
C PHE A 64 -6.99 4.71 13.22
N LEU A 65 -8.15 4.07 13.16
CA LEU A 65 -9.26 4.47 12.32
C LEU A 65 -10.49 4.65 13.20
N ASN A 66 -11.07 5.85 13.21
CA ASN A 66 -12.27 6.09 13.99
C ASN A 66 -13.50 5.46 13.31
N ASP A 67 -14.64 5.57 13.99
CA ASP A 67 -15.94 5.02 13.55
C ASP A 67 -16.53 5.71 12.32
N GLU A 68 -15.87 6.76 11.83
CA GLU A 68 -16.19 7.53 10.62
C GLU A 68 -15.18 7.27 9.48
N GLY A 69 -14.22 6.35 9.67
CA GLY A 69 -13.25 5.98 8.63
C GLY A 69 -12.18 7.04 8.46
N LEU A 70 -12.02 7.90 9.47
CA LEU A 70 -11.04 8.96 9.51
C LEU A 70 -9.83 8.51 10.34
N PHE A 71 -8.66 8.73 9.76
CA PHE A 71 -7.40 8.54 10.48
C PHE A 71 -7.20 9.62 11.53
N ASP A 72 -6.67 9.23 12.69
CA ASP A 72 -6.18 10.18 13.68
C ASP A 72 -4.66 10.37 13.47
N PRO A 73 -4.19 11.56 13.05
CA PRO A 73 -2.78 11.78 12.75
C PRO A 73 -1.86 11.65 13.97
N LYS A 74 -2.42 11.68 15.19
CA LYS A 74 -1.69 11.48 16.46
C LYS A 74 -1.63 10.00 16.88
N LYS A 75 -2.37 9.12 16.22
CA LYS A 75 -2.48 7.69 16.54
C LYS A 75 -2.06 6.84 15.35
N THR A 76 -0.82 7.00 14.94
CA THR A 76 -0.22 6.21 13.88
C THR A 76 1.26 6.03 14.17
N ASP A 77 1.76 4.82 13.95
CA ASP A 77 3.19 4.59 13.90
C ASP A 77 3.77 5.32 12.69
N ARG A 78 4.99 5.86 12.84
CA ARG A 78 5.67 6.63 11.80
C ARG A 78 7.14 6.26 11.70
N ILE A 79 7.66 6.34 10.49
CA ILE A 79 9.11 6.30 10.23
C ILE A 79 9.52 7.55 9.46
N LEU A 80 10.44 8.34 10.01
CA LEU A 80 10.93 9.58 9.41
C LEU A 80 12.41 9.42 9.09
N ILE A 81 12.76 9.40 7.80
CA ILE A 81 14.09 9.07 7.29
C ILE A 81 14.75 10.33 6.74
N TYR A 82 15.72 10.84 7.48
CA TYR A 82 16.63 11.88 7.03
C TYR A 82 17.82 11.28 6.27
N GLY A 83 17.66 11.11 4.96
CA GLY A 83 18.69 10.50 4.11
C GLY A 83 18.11 9.73 2.93
N ASP A 84 19.00 9.07 2.19
CA ASP A 84 18.63 8.26 1.03
C ASP A 84 18.15 6.86 1.47
N VAL A 85 17.16 6.34 0.76
CA VAL A 85 16.58 5.01 0.90
C VAL A 85 16.98 4.17 -0.30
N SER A 86 17.34 2.90 -0.08
CA SER A 86 17.48 1.92 -1.15
C SER A 86 16.82 0.59 -0.84
N GLY A 87 16.38 -0.09 -1.91
CA GLY A 87 15.64 -1.34 -1.83
C GLY A 87 14.14 -1.12 -1.67
N THR A 88 13.42 -2.23 -1.47
CA THR A 88 11.97 -2.25 -1.26
C THR A 88 11.67 -2.92 0.07
N THR A 89 10.75 -2.35 0.82
CA THR A 89 10.27 -2.92 2.09
C THR A 89 8.77 -3.17 2.03
N LEU A 90 8.36 -4.34 2.50
CA LEU A 90 6.95 -4.72 2.62
C LEU A 90 6.39 -4.20 3.94
N VAL A 91 5.38 -3.37 3.87
CA VAL A 91 4.68 -2.83 5.04
C VAL A 91 3.48 -3.72 5.35
N HIS A 92 3.43 -4.17 6.59
CA HIS A 92 2.31 -4.87 7.19
C HIS A 92 1.64 -3.93 8.16
N MET A 93 0.32 -3.81 8.04
CA MET A 93 -0.44 -3.01 8.96
C MET A 93 -1.03 -3.92 10.04
N GLN A 94 -0.52 -3.77 11.25
CA GLN A 94 -1.04 -4.47 12.42
C GLN A 94 -2.17 -3.66 13.03
N ASN A 95 -3.17 -4.36 13.58
CA ASN A 95 -4.17 -3.76 14.46
C ASN A 95 -4.69 -2.40 13.94
N PHE A 96 -5.11 -2.34 12.67
CA PHE A 96 -5.87 -1.21 12.11
C PHE A 96 -7.11 -1.01 12.97
N GLN A 97 -6.93 -0.26 14.05
CA GLN A 97 -7.83 -0.35 15.17
C GLN A 97 -9.03 0.52 14.83
N LYS A 98 -10.16 -0.15 14.63
CA LYS A 98 -11.49 0.42 14.64
C LYS A 98 -11.98 0.50 16.08
N THR A 99 -12.62 1.60 16.46
CA THR A 99 -13.17 1.77 17.82
C THR A 99 -14.61 1.35 18.02
N SER A 100 -15.31 0.92 16.97
CA SER A 100 -16.74 0.62 17.04
C SER A 100 -17.18 -0.34 15.95
N ASP A 101 -18.29 -1.03 16.18
CA ASP A 101 -18.87 -1.97 15.23
C ASP A 101 -19.77 -1.30 14.16
N LYS A 102 -19.90 0.03 14.19
CA LYS A 102 -20.74 0.76 13.23
C LYS A 102 -20.21 0.62 11.79
N GLU A 103 -21.07 0.20 10.86
CA GLU A 103 -20.75 0.21 9.44
C GLU A 103 -20.80 1.62 8.86
N ILE A 104 -19.83 1.94 8.01
CA ILE A 104 -19.80 3.21 7.27
C ILE A 104 -20.33 3.01 5.88
N ARG A 105 -21.21 3.91 5.48
CA ARG A 105 -21.86 3.91 4.16
C ARG A 105 -21.54 5.14 3.31
N ASP A 106 -20.84 6.13 3.87
CA ASP A 106 -20.56 7.39 3.20
C ASP A 106 -19.06 7.46 2.86
N GLY A 107 -18.76 7.26 1.58
CA GLY A 107 -17.41 7.09 1.07
C GLY A 107 -16.68 8.41 0.89
N LYS A 108 -15.65 8.65 1.70
CA LYS A 108 -14.63 9.66 1.43
C LYS A 108 -13.27 9.00 1.34
N ASP A 109 -12.51 9.33 0.30
CA ASP A 109 -11.10 8.96 0.22
C ASP A 109 -10.33 9.69 1.31
N GLN A 110 -9.54 8.96 2.08
CA GLN A 110 -8.76 9.47 3.21
C GLN A 110 -7.37 8.88 3.15
N SER A 111 -6.36 9.65 3.57
CA SER A 111 -4.99 9.15 3.63
C SER A 111 -4.23 9.62 4.86
N ILE A 112 -3.32 8.78 5.33
CA ILE A 112 -2.43 9.06 6.46
C ILE A 112 -0.98 8.75 6.10
N SER A 113 -0.08 9.70 6.36
CA SER A 113 1.35 9.49 6.19
C SER A 113 1.86 8.42 7.15
N LEU A 114 2.62 7.45 6.64
CA LEU A 114 3.29 6.41 7.43
C LEU A 114 4.81 6.61 7.46
N ILE A 115 5.40 6.86 6.29
CA ILE A 115 6.85 6.94 6.12
C ILE A 115 7.17 8.18 5.31
N GLN A 116 8.13 8.98 5.78
CA GLN A 116 8.63 10.13 5.02
C GLN A 116 10.14 10.06 4.85
N VAL A 117 10.62 10.48 3.67
CA VAL A 117 12.04 10.41 3.29
C VAL A 117 12.48 11.76 2.75
N SER A 118 13.48 12.38 3.38
CA SER A 118 14.01 13.68 2.93
C SER A 118 14.98 13.56 1.74
N GLY A 119 15.60 12.40 1.57
CA GLY A 119 16.51 12.11 0.47
C GLY A 119 15.85 11.39 -0.69
N SER A 120 16.66 10.67 -1.46
CA SER A 120 16.23 9.87 -2.60
C SER A 120 15.48 8.63 -2.15
N ALA A 121 14.35 8.34 -2.81
CA ALA A 121 13.62 7.09 -2.72
C ALA A 121 12.96 6.81 -4.08
N GLN A 122 12.34 5.64 -4.21
CA GLN A 122 11.51 5.26 -5.35
C GLN A 122 10.05 5.18 -4.91
N GLU A 123 9.12 5.31 -5.85
CA GLU A 123 7.67 5.23 -5.59
C GLU A 123 7.28 3.90 -4.90
N ASP A 124 8.04 2.83 -5.16
CA ASP A 124 7.85 1.49 -4.61
C ASP A 124 8.86 1.11 -3.51
N SER A 125 9.61 2.06 -2.94
CA SER A 125 10.53 1.78 -1.81
C SER A 125 9.79 1.22 -0.60
N PHE A 126 8.54 1.61 -0.39
CA PHE A 126 7.65 1.05 0.63
C PHE A 126 6.31 0.72 0.01
N LYS A 127 5.89 -0.53 0.12
CA LYS A 127 4.60 -1.00 -0.42
C LYS A 127 3.97 -1.99 0.54
N LEU A 128 2.66 -2.16 0.46
CA LEU A 128 2.01 -3.24 1.21
C LEU A 128 2.53 -4.60 0.72
N SER A 129 2.55 -5.58 1.63
CA SER A 129 2.85 -6.97 1.28
C SER A 129 1.89 -7.54 0.23
N GLY A 130 0.64 -7.09 0.24
CA GLY A 130 -0.37 -7.35 -0.81
C GLY A 130 -0.73 -6.09 -1.61
N SER A 131 -1.61 -6.24 -2.61
CA SER A 131 -2.09 -5.10 -3.42
C SER A 131 -2.94 -4.10 -2.64
N TYR A 132 -3.59 -4.56 -1.58
CA TYR A 132 -4.38 -3.75 -0.64
C TYR A 132 -4.55 -4.51 0.68
N THR A 133 -5.07 -3.82 1.69
CA THR A 133 -5.58 -4.40 2.93
C THR A 133 -6.97 -3.83 3.23
N THR A 134 -7.76 -4.52 4.03
CA THR A 134 -9.14 -4.13 4.38
C THR A 134 -9.30 -3.98 5.88
N VAL A 135 -10.22 -3.13 6.32
CA VAL A 135 -10.64 -3.04 7.72
C VAL A 135 -12.09 -3.48 7.81
N ASN A 136 -12.39 -4.42 8.71
CA ASN A 136 -13.73 -4.98 8.82
C ASN A 136 -14.78 -3.89 9.13
N GLY A 137 -15.91 -3.92 8.43
CA GLY A 137 -16.98 -2.93 8.56
C GLY A 137 -16.71 -1.59 7.85
N PHE A 138 -15.69 -1.51 6.99
CA PHE A 138 -15.41 -0.37 6.12
C PHE A 138 -15.40 -0.79 4.64
N PRO A 139 -16.13 -0.10 3.75
CA PRO A 139 -16.16 -0.39 2.31
C PRO A 139 -14.95 0.20 1.58
N TYR A 140 -13.73 -0.12 2.05
CA TYR A 140 -12.50 0.49 1.55
C TYR A 140 -11.41 -0.55 1.29
N GLN A 141 -10.69 -0.35 0.20
CA GLN A 141 -9.37 -0.95 -0.01
C GLN A 141 -8.29 0.05 0.39
N TYR A 142 -7.46 -0.31 1.35
CA TYR A 142 -6.34 0.52 1.78
C TYR A 142 -5.07 0.13 1.02
N ARG A 143 -4.37 1.12 0.47
CA ARG A 143 -3.14 0.95 -0.31
C ARG A 143 -2.06 1.92 0.15
N ILE A 144 -0.79 1.57 -0.01
CA ILE A 144 0.29 2.54 0.16
C ILE A 144 0.61 3.18 -1.19
N ARG A 145 0.66 4.52 -1.21
CA ARG A 145 1.13 5.32 -2.36
C ARG A 145 2.28 6.23 -1.92
N GLY A 146 3.33 6.27 -2.73
CA GLY A 146 4.46 7.17 -2.52
C GLY A 146 4.26 8.47 -3.30
N TYR A 147 4.08 9.58 -2.59
CA TYR A 147 4.06 10.92 -3.16
C TYR A 147 5.44 11.54 -3.06
N GLY A 148 5.95 12.18 -4.11
CA GLY A 148 7.31 12.73 -4.09
C GLY A 148 7.88 13.06 -5.46
N PRO A 149 9.17 13.41 -5.52
CA PRO A 149 9.85 13.80 -6.75
C PRO A 149 9.68 12.77 -7.88
N GLY A 150 8.93 13.12 -8.92
CA GLY A 150 8.73 12.25 -10.08
C GLY A 150 7.76 11.08 -9.86
N SER A 151 7.01 11.07 -8.76
CA SER A 151 5.93 10.10 -8.53
C SER A 151 4.78 10.27 -9.53
N SER A 152 4.22 9.15 -9.96
CA SER A 152 2.99 9.08 -10.76
C SER A 152 1.74 9.52 -10.00
N PHE A 153 1.78 9.49 -8.66
CA PHE A 153 0.71 9.98 -7.78
C PHE A 153 0.84 11.48 -7.47
N GLY A 154 1.93 12.11 -7.89
CA GLY A 154 2.21 13.53 -7.68
C GLY A 154 3.20 13.79 -6.55
N GLU A 155 3.53 15.06 -6.36
CA GLU A 155 4.49 15.52 -5.36
C GLU A 155 3.90 15.42 -3.94
N ALA A 156 4.77 15.24 -2.94
CA ALA A 156 4.34 15.29 -1.54
C ALA A 156 3.90 16.71 -1.13
N ASP A 157 2.83 16.81 -0.34
CA ASP A 157 2.34 18.08 0.19
C ASP A 157 3.29 18.63 1.26
N ALA A 158 3.97 19.74 0.94
CA ALA A 158 4.92 20.40 1.83
C ALA A 158 4.30 20.83 3.17
N THR A 159 3.00 21.08 3.24
CA THR A 159 2.31 21.44 4.49
C THR A 159 2.17 20.25 5.45
N GLN A 160 2.34 19.01 4.95
CA GLN A 160 2.24 17.77 5.71
C GLN A 160 3.60 17.14 6.01
N ARG A 161 4.69 17.88 5.78
CA ARG A 161 6.03 17.43 6.09
C ARG A 161 6.23 17.29 7.61
N LEU A 162 6.74 16.12 7.99
CA LEU A 162 7.13 15.75 9.36
C LEU A 162 8.61 15.39 9.43
N VAL A 163 9.18 14.84 8.36
CA VAL A 163 10.62 14.53 8.28
C VAL A 163 11.45 15.81 8.27
N GLU A 164 12.58 15.77 8.97
CA GLU A 164 13.53 16.87 9.03
C GLU A 164 14.09 17.25 7.63
N GLY A 165 14.67 18.44 7.55
CA GLY A 165 15.28 19.00 6.35
C GLY A 165 14.37 19.96 5.58
N ASP A 166 14.84 20.36 4.41
CA ASP A 166 14.18 21.32 3.52
C ASP A 166 13.96 20.70 2.12
N GLY A 167 13.22 21.40 1.26
CA GLY A 167 13.01 20.99 -0.13
C GLY A 167 11.98 19.87 -0.34
N LYS A 168 12.03 19.23 -1.52
CA LYS A 168 11.14 18.11 -1.86
C LYS A 168 11.48 16.89 -1.00
N PHE A 169 10.49 16.04 -0.76
CA PHE A 169 10.59 14.84 0.05
C PHE A 169 9.59 13.80 -0.47
N TRP A 170 9.76 12.55 -0.04
CA TRP A 170 8.77 11.50 -0.27
C TRP A 170 7.86 11.35 0.95
N ASP A 171 6.57 11.14 0.70
CA ASP A 171 5.55 10.80 1.68
C ASP A 171 4.80 9.54 1.23
N PHE A 172 5.09 8.42 1.89
CA PHE A 172 4.40 7.15 1.68
C PHE A 172 3.18 7.12 2.58
N ARG A 173 2.01 7.28 1.95
CA ARG A 173 0.74 7.39 2.63
C ARG A 173 -0.07 6.13 2.42
N LEU A 174 -0.74 5.71 3.49
CA LEU A 174 -1.82 4.76 3.39
C LEU A 174 -3.10 5.50 2.99
N GLU A 175 -3.73 5.07 1.90
CA GLU A 175 -4.94 5.66 1.35
C GLU A 175 -6.07 4.66 1.35
N GLY A 176 -7.23 5.05 1.88
CA GLY A 176 -8.48 4.32 1.73
C GLY A 176 -9.16 4.73 0.43
N ILE A 177 -9.36 3.76 -0.47
CA ILE A 177 -10.09 3.92 -1.72
C ILE A 177 -11.47 3.29 -1.50
N TYR A 178 -12.53 4.09 -1.61
CA TYR A 178 -13.89 3.59 -1.45
C TYR A 178 -14.23 2.56 -2.54
N VAL A 179 -14.80 1.44 -2.14
CA VAL A 179 -15.33 0.41 -3.03
C VAL A 179 -16.84 0.42 -2.92
N ASN A 180 -17.53 0.83 -3.98
CA ASN A 180 -18.99 0.81 -4.00
C ASN A 180 -19.49 -0.64 -4.14
N PRO A 181 -20.17 -1.21 -3.14
CA PRO A 181 -20.67 -2.58 -3.22
C PRO A 181 -21.76 -2.75 -4.30
N GLU A 182 -22.41 -1.67 -4.75
CA GLU A 182 -23.44 -1.74 -5.81
C GLU A 182 -22.85 -1.71 -7.23
N SER A 183 -21.56 -1.38 -7.39
CA SER A 183 -20.93 -1.24 -8.71
C SER A 183 -20.18 -2.50 -9.18
N ASP A 184 -20.06 -3.51 -8.31
CA ASP A 184 -19.49 -4.84 -8.61
C ASP A 184 -20.60 -5.90 -8.75
N SER A 185 -21.77 -5.51 -9.29
CA SER A 185 -22.58 -6.52 -9.97
C SER A 185 -21.75 -6.97 -11.18
N PRO A 186 -21.37 -8.26 -11.32
CA PRO A 186 -20.99 -8.73 -12.64
C PRO A 186 -22.20 -8.39 -13.50
N GLU A 187 -22.02 -7.56 -14.53
CA GLU A 187 -22.97 -7.50 -15.63
C GLU A 187 -23.18 -8.98 -15.99
N THR A 188 -24.33 -9.51 -15.57
CA THR A 188 -24.79 -10.78 -16.07
C THR A 188 -25.02 -10.42 -17.53
N VAL A 189 -24.05 -10.77 -18.38
CA VAL A 189 -24.24 -10.75 -19.81
C VAL A 189 -25.38 -11.73 -20.02
N ILE A 190 -26.61 -11.21 -20.02
CA ILE A 190 -27.77 -11.93 -20.48
C ILE A 190 -27.49 -12.12 -21.96
N ILE A 191 -26.84 -13.23 -22.30
CA ILE A 191 -26.84 -13.76 -23.65
C ILE A 191 -28.31 -14.12 -23.88
N THR A 192 -29.08 -13.18 -24.41
CA THR A 192 -30.41 -13.46 -24.92
C THR A 192 -30.23 -14.52 -26.00
N PRO A 193 -30.74 -15.76 -25.86
CA PRO A 193 -30.71 -16.69 -26.96
C PRO A 193 -31.56 -16.08 -28.08
N SER A 194 -30.94 -15.87 -29.24
CA SER A 194 -31.63 -15.44 -30.44
C SER A 194 -32.79 -16.41 -30.73
N PRO A 195 -34.01 -15.94 -31.03
CA PRO A 195 -35.12 -16.84 -31.36
C PRO A 195 -34.76 -17.62 -32.63
N SER A 196 -34.53 -18.92 -32.50
CA SER A 196 -34.44 -19.82 -33.65
C SER A 196 -35.87 -20.12 -34.12
N GLU A 197 -36.18 -19.69 -35.32
CA GLU A 197 -37.44 -19.97 -36.01
C GLU A 197 -37.47 -21.46 -36.45
N PRO A 198 -38.59 -22.19 -36.32
CA PRO A 198 -38.65 -23.63 -36.59
C PRO A 198 -39.23 -23.95 -37.98
N SER A 199 -38.70 -25.02 -38.61
CA SER A 199 -39.38 -25.96 -39.53
C SER A 199 -38.30 -26.83 -40.22
N ASP A 200 -38.41 -28.14 -40.46
CA ASP A 200 -39.53 -29.08 -40.49
C ASP A 200 -39.04 -30.52 -40.19
N THR A 201 -39.95 -31.37 -39.76
CA THR A 201 -39.78 -32.82 -39.55
C THR A 201 -40.26 -33.61 -40.79
N HIS A 202 -39.79 -34.86 -40.88
CA HIS A 202 -40.14 -35.99 -41.76
C HIS A 202 -39.19 -36.13 -42.97
N GLU A 203 -38.54 -37.27 -43.24
CA GLU A 203 -39.07 -38.63 -43.31
C GLU A 203 -37.93 -39.68 -43.33
N LEU A 204 -38.15 -40.85 -42.71
CA LEU A 204 -37.24 -42.00 -42.71
C LEU A 204 -37.36 -42.79 -44.02
N THR A 205 -36.24 -43.13 -44.66
CA THR A 205 -36.14 -44.37 -45.47
C THR A 205 -34.77 -45.05 -45.28
N PRO A 206 -34.72 -46.39 -45.13
CA PRO A 206 -33.49 -47.15 -44.88
C PRO A 206 -32.95 -47.82 -46.16
N VAL A 207 -31.63 -47.78 -46.40
CA VAL A 207 -30.98 -48.70 -47.35
C VAL A 207 -29.54 -49.07 -46.92
N ASP A 208 -29.42 -50.31 -46.45
CA ASP A 208 -28.37 -51.35 -46.50
C ASP A 208 -26.84 -51.03 -46.52
N PRO A 209 -25.99 -51.89 -45.90
CA PRO A 209 -24.57 -51.64 -45.68
C PRO A 209 -23.70 -52.22 -46.82
N SER A 210 -22.47 -51.72 -46.94
CA SER A 210 -21.42 -52.47 -47.66
C SER A 210 -20.09 -52.45 -46.91
N PRO A 211 -19.32 -53.54 -47.01
CA PRO A 211 -18.41 -53.96 -45.97
C PRO A 211 -16.98 -53.47 -46.19
N VAL A 212 -16.31 -53.19 -45.08
CA VAL A 212 -14.85 -53.07 -44.99
C VAL A 212 -14.18 -54.41 -45.30
N PRO A 213 -13.05 -54.44 -46.02
CA PRO A 213 -12.11 -55.54 -45.93
C PRO A 213 -11.18 -55.32 -44.74
N PHE A 214 -11.23 -56.23 -43.77
CA PHE A 214 -10.08 -56.61 -42.92
C PHE A 214 -9.00 -57.22 -43.84
N THR A 215 -7.69 -57.21 -43.59
CA THR A 215 -6.90 -57.63 -42.41
C THR A 215 -5.40 -57.56 -42.83
N PRO A 216 -4.47 -58.16 -42.08
CA PRO A 216 -3.61 -57.65 -41.01
C PRO A 216 -2.28 -57.03 -41.46
#